data_AF-A0A960Q2Z9-F1
#
_entry.id   AF-A0A960Q2Z9-F1
#
_cell.length_a   1.000
_cell.length_b   1.000
_cell.length_c   1.000
_cell.angle_alpha   90.00
_cell.angle_beta   90.00
_cell.angle_gamma   90.00
#
_symmetry.space_group_name_H-M   'P 1'
#
loop_
_entity.id
_entity.type
_entity.pdbx_description
1 polymer ?
#
loop_
_entity_poly.entity_id
_entity_poly.type
_entity_poly.pdbx_seq_one_letter_code
_entity_poly.pdbx_strand_id
1 'polypeptide(L)'
;MKGTRWLFSGRVQGVGFRWTCAERARLLGLDGWVRNLPDGRVEVLAQGPAGLVRQLLDHMKSNPGSIHVDTVTESPEPAEPAEPGFRVRR
;
A
#
# COMPACT_ATOMS: atom_id res chain seq x y z
N MET A 1 11.78 -11.13 -7.85
CA MET A 1 10.41 -10.56 -7.85
C MET A 1 10.54 -9.04 -7.86
N LYS A 2 9.67 -8.31 -8.58
CA LYS A 2 9.72 -6.84 -8.60
C LYS A 2 8.76 -6.27 -7.56
N GLY A 3 9.21 -5.27 -6.82
CA GLY A 3 8.37 -4.50 -5.90
C GLY A 3 7.89 -3.21 -6.53
N THR A 4 6.71 -2.77 -6.12
CA THR A 4 6.17 -1.46 -6.48
C THR A 4 5.98 -0.65 -5.21
N ARG A 5 6.39 0.62 -5.24
CA ARG A 5 6.08 1.58 -4.19
C ARG A 5 5.01 2.56 -4.66
N TRP A 6 4.11 2.89 -3.73
CA TRP A 6 3.11 3.93 -3.92
C TRP A 6 3.15 4.96 -2.81
N LEU A 7 2.90 6.21 -3.20
CA LEU A 7 2.60 7.31 -2.30
C LEU A 7 1.16 7.74 -2.52
N PHE A 8 0.31 7.55 -1.51
CA PHE A 8 -1.09 7.94 -1.51
C PHE A 8 -1.25 9.29 -0.79
N SER A 9 -2.04 10.18 -1.38
CA SER A 9 -2.45 11.45 -0.76
C SER A 9 -3.97 11.61 -0.76
N GLY A 10 -4.46 12.45 0.15
CA GLY A 10 -5.88 12.76 0.34
C GLY A 10 -6.31 12.55 1.79
N ARG A 11 -7.55 12.13 2.02
CA ARG A 11 -8.01 11.67 3.34
C ARG A 11 -7.54 10.24 3.58
N VAL A 12 -6.25 10.08 3.89
CA VAL A 12 -5.56 8.79 4.01
C VAL A 12 -4.96 8.52 5.40
N GLN A 13 -4.90 9.52 6.29
CA GLN A 13 -4.48 9.33 7.68
C GLN A 13 -5.65 9.50 8.65
N GLY A 14 -5.59 8.80 9.80
CA GLY A 14 -6.68 8.81 10.80
C GLY A 14 -7.96 8.05 10.39
N VAL A 15 -7.96 7.40 9.23
CA VAL A 15 -9.15 6.74 8.63
C VAL A 15 -8.99 5.23 8.43
N GLY A 16 -8.03 4.60 9.11
CA GLY A 16 -7.81 3.15 8.99
C GLY A 16 -7.13 2.70 7.68
N PHE A 17 -6.54 3.61 6.89
CA PHE A 17 -5.87 3.28 5.62
C PHE A 17 -4.83 2.16 5.79
N ARG A 18 -3.90 2.31 6.75
CA ARG A 18 -2.84 1.33 6.98
C ARG A 18 -3.38 -0.06 7.32
N TRP A 19 -4.43 -0.12 8.13
CA TRP A 19 -5.07 -1.38 8.50
C TRP A 19 -5.74 -2.05 7.30
N THR A 20 -6.60 -1.30 6.59
CA THR A 20 -7.32 -1.77 5.40
C THR A 20 -6.36 -2.26 4.31
N CYS A 21 -5.30 -1.48 4.04
CA CYS A 21 -4.27 -1.84 3.07
C CYS A 21 -3.54 -3.13 3.48
N ALA A 22 -3.12 -3.24 4.74
CA ALA A 22 -2.41 -4.42 5.23
C ALA A 22 -3.31 -5.67 5.25
N GLU A 23 -4.58 -5.55 5.62
CA GLU A 23 -5.55 -6.64 5.58
C GLU A 23 -5.74 -7.14 4.15
N ARG A 24 -6.01 -6.23 3.20
CA ARG A 24 -6.17 -6.60 1.79
C ARG A 24 -4.92 -7.23 1.20
N ALA A 25 -3.75 -6.68 1.50
CA ALA A 25 -2.48 -7.20 1.02
C ALA A 25 -2.20 -8.62 1.53
N ARG A 26 -2.53 -8.91 2.80
CA ARG A 26 -2.42 -10.27 3.38
C ARG A 26 -3.37 -11.25 2.71
N LEU A 27 -4.62 -10.86 2.46
CA LEU A 27 -5.58 -11.70 1.74
C LEU A 27 -5.12 -12.04 0.32
N LEU A 28 -4.38 -11.14 -0.31
CA LEU A 28 -3.78 -11.34 -1.63
C LEU A 28 -2.44 -12.09 -1.58
N GLY A 29 -1.94 -12.45 -0.39
CA GLY A 29 -0.64 -13.12 -0.25
C GLY A 29 0.55 -12.26 -0.70
N LEU A 30 0.45 -10.94 -0.56
CA LEU A 30 1.52 -10.00 -0.92
C LEU A 30 2.47 -9.77 0.26
N ASP A 31 3.74 -9.56 -0.06
CA ASP A 31 4.77 -9.15 0.88
C ASP A 31 4.95 -7.63 0.85
N GLY A 32 5.41 -7.05 1.96
CA GLY A 32 5.69 -5.62 2.02
C GLY A 32 5.18 -4.93 3.27
N TRP A 33 4.94 -3.64 3.15
CA TRP A 33 4.57 -2.81 4.29
C TRP A 33 3.83 -1.54 3.90
N VAL A 34 3.18 -0.95 4.90
CA VAL A 34 2.53 0.37 4.80
C VAL A 34 2.89 1.23 6.00
N ARG A 35 3.17 2.53 5.79
CA ARG A 35 3.46 3.50 6.86
C ARG A 35 2.89 4.89 6.58
N ASN A 36 2.65 5.65 7.64
CA ASN A 36 2.33 7.06 7.50
C ASN A 36 3.62 7.86 7.30
N LEU A 37 3.55 8.89 6.46
CA LEU A 37 4.61 9.87 6.34
C LEU A 37 4.27 11.13 7.15
N PRO A 38 5.29 11.86 7.65
CA PRO A 38 5.08 13.11 8.39
C PRO A 38 4.38 14.21 7.59
N ASP A 39 4.45 14.15 6.26
CA ASP A 39 3.83 15.10 5.35
C ASP A 39 2.34 14.83 5.07
N GLY A 40 1.74 13.86 5.79
CA GLY A 40 0.33 13.50 5.64
C GLY A 40 0.05 12.41 4.61
N ARG A 41 1.04 11.98 3.82
CA ARG A 41 0.88 10.87 2.85
C ARG A 41 0.94 9.50 3.52
N VAL A 42 0.55 8.47 2.78
CA VAL A 42 0.78 7.07 3.13
C VAL A 42 1.67 6.42 2.09
N GLU A 43 2.73 5.77 2.55
CA GLU A 43 3.68 5.04 1.71
C GLU A 43 3.43 3.55 1.83
N VAL A 44 3.37 2.87 0.69
CA VAL A 44 3.12 1.43 0.56
C VAL A 44 4.20 0.81 -0.30
N LEU A 45 4.88 -0.21 0.20
CA LEU A 45 5.68 -1.13 -0.61
C LEU A 45 4.90 -2.45 -0.74
N ALA A 46 4.66 -2.89 -1.96
CA ALA A 46 4.03 -4.18 -2.24
C ALA A 46 4.88 -5.01 -3.20
N GLN A 47 5.08 -6.28 -2.87
CA GLN A 47 5.83 -7.24 -3.66
C GLN A 47 5.03 -8.52 -3.84
N GLY A 48 5.06 -9.08 -5.05
CA GLY A 48 4.33 -10.30 -5.39
C GLY A 48 3.99 -10.37 -6.88
N PRO A 49 3.08 -11.27 -7.28
CA PRO A 49 2.58 -11.33 -8.65
C PRO A 49 1.98 -9.99 -9.09
N ALA A 50 2.38 -9.49 -10.26
CA ALA A 50 1.99 -8.16 -10.74
C ALA A 50 0.46 -7.95 -10.77
N GLY A 51 -0.31 -8.98 -11.11
CA GLY A 51 -1.78 -8.92 -11.09
C GLY A 51 -2.36 -8.72 -9.69
N LEU A 52 -1.75 -9.31 -8.66
CA LEU A 52 -2.20 -9.17 -7.26
C LEU A 52 -1.79 -7.82 -6.69
N VAL A 53 -0.57 -7.36 -7.01
CA VAL A 53 -0.11 -6.00 -6.68
C VAL A 53 -1.07 -4.97 -7.30
N ARG A 54 -1.44 -5.14 -8.57
CA ARG A 54 -2.39 -4.25 -9.22
C ARG A 54 -3.78 -4.29 -8.58
N GLN A 55 -4.27 -5.46 -8.19
CA GLN A 55 -5.53 -5.60 -7.46
C GLN A 55 -5.53 -4.87 -6.11
N LEU A 56 -4.41 -4.87 -5.38
CA LEU A 56 -4.27 -4.09 -4.15
C LEU A 56 -4.39 -2.59 -4.44
N LEU A 57 -3.69 -2.11 -5.46
CA LEU A 57 -3.74 -0.70 -5.88
C LEU A 57 -5.15 -0.25 -6.25
N ASP A 58 -5.83 -1.04 -7.08
CA ASP A 58 -7.18 -0.71 -7.57
C ASP A 58 -8.18 -0.71 -6.41
N HIS A 59 -8.05 -1.63 -5.44
CA HIS A 59 -8.86 -1.63 -4.22
C HIS A 59 -8.65 -0.36 -3.39
N MET A 60 -7.40 0.08 -3.19
CA MET A 60 -7.15 1.31 -2.41
C MET A 60 -7.64 2.56 -3.14
N LYS A 61 -7.59 2.57 -4.48
CA LYS A 61 -8.11 3.66 -5.32
C LYS A 61 -9.63 3.70 -5.39
N SER A 62 -10.33 2.63 -5.04
CA SER A 62 -11.80 2.60 -5.03
C SER A 62 -12.43 3.28 -3.82
N ASN A 63 -11.62 3.95 -2.96
CA ASN A 63 -12.07 4.65 -1.76
C ASN A 63 -12.88 3.77 -0.78
N PRO A 64 -12.29 2.68 -0.24
CA PRO A 64 -13.01 1.77 0.65
C PRO A 64 -13.32 2.44 2.00
N GLY A 65 -14.60 2.42 2.40
CA GLY A 65 -15.06 2.92 3.69
C GLY A 65 -14.88 4.44 3.85
N SER A 66 -14.10 4.85 4.84
CA SER A 66 -13.83 6.28 5.14
C SER A 66 -12.57 6.84 4.44
N ILE A 67 -11.90 6.03 3.62
CA ILE A 67 -10.67 6.41 2.91
C ILE A 67 -11.02 7.20 1.65
N HIS A 68 -10.33 8.31 1.42
CA HIS A 68 -10.42 9.06 0.17
C HIS A 68 -9.02 9.31 -0.40
N VAL A 69 -8.73 8.70 -1.54
CA VAL A 69 -7.47 8.83 -2.28
C VAL A 69 -7.69 9.84 -3.41
N ASP A 70 -6.96 10.95 -3.34
CA ASP A 70 -6.97 11.98 -4.38
C ASP A 70 -5.93 11.66 -5.47
N THR A 71 -4.71 11.32 -5.03
CA THR A 71 -3.58 11.08 -5.93
C THR A 71 -2.79 9.88 -5.47
N VAL A 72 -2.23 9.15 -6.44
CA VAL A 72 -1.26 8.08 -6.21
C VAL A 72 -0.07 8.29 -7.12
N THR A 73 1.13 8.40 -6.54
CA THR A 73 2.39 8.35 -7.28
C THR A 73 2.95 6.94 -7.19
N GLU A 74 3.28 6.35 -8.34
CA GLU A 74 3.89 5.03 -8.43
C GLU A 74 5.37 5.18 -8.80
N SER A 75 6.24 4.50 -8.04
CA SER A 75 7.64 4.34 -8.36
C SER A 75 8.00 2.85 -8.36
N PRO A 76 8.75 2.38 -9.37
CA PRO A 76 9.47 1.13 -9.22
C PRO A 76 10.53 1.32 -8.13
N GLU A 77 10.60 0.44 -7.13
CA GLU A 77 11.56 0.57 -6.03
C GLU A 77 12.20 -0.77 -5.61
N PRO A 78 13.34 -0.74 -4.87
CA PRO A 78 14.59 -1.33 -5.31
C PRO A 78 14.78 -2.79 -4.83
N ALA A 79 15.90 -3.38 -5.24
CA ALA A 79 16.33 -4.78 -5.22
C ALA A 79 16.18 -5.59 -3.92
N GLU A 80 15.77 -4.99 -2.81
CA GLU A 80 15.61 -5.69 -1.54
C GLU A 80 14.25 -6.39 -1.45
N PRO A 81 14.22 -7.71 -1.24
CA PRO A 81 12.98 -8.42 -1.00
C PRO A 81 12.35 -7.89 0.29
N ALA A 82 11.05 -7.64 0.24
CA ALA A 82 10.26 -7.44 1.43
C ALA A 82 10.37 -8.70 2.29
N GLU A 83 10.40 -8.50 3.61
CA GLU A 83 10.25 -9.62 4.54
C GLU A 83 8.93 -10.37 4.26
N PRO A 84 8.89 -11.69 4.51
CA PRO A 84 7.67 -12.46 4.33
C PRO A 84 6.47 -11.89 5.09
N GLY A 85 5.38 -11.71 4.34
CA GLY A 85 4.11 -11.16 4.78
C GLY A 85 4.05 -9.63 4.75
N PHE A 86 2.83 -9.13 4.98
CA PHE A 86 2.56 -7.69 4.97
C PHE A 86 2.43 -7.10 6.38
N ARG A 87 3.10 -5.97 6.65
CA ARG A 87 3.17 -5.34 7.98
C ARG A 87 2.79 -3.86 7.98
N VAL A 88 2.23 -3.39 9.09
CA VAL A 88 2.04 -1.95 9.34
C VAL A 88 3.27 -1.44 10.07
N ARG A 89 3.97 -0.47 9.48
CA ARG A 89 5.11 0.22 10.10
C ARG A 89 4.65 1.52 10.78
N ARG A 90 5.44 1.95 11.77
CA ARG A 90 5.25 3.26 12.41
C ARG A 90 5.64 4.37 11.46
#